data_AF-X1H0Z2-F1
#
_entry.id   AF-X1H0Z2-F1
#
_cell.length_a   1.000
_cell.length_b   1.000
_cell.length_c   1.000
_cell.angle_alpha   90.00
_cell.angle_beta   90.00
_cell.angle_gamma   90.00
#
_symmetry.space_group_name_H-M   'P 1'
#
loop_
_entity.id
_entity.type
_entity.pdbx_description
1 polymer ?
#
loop_
_entity_poly.entity_id
_entity_poly.type
_entity_poly.pdbx_seq_one_letter_code
_entity_poly.pdbx_strand_id
1 'polypeptide(L)'
;DGSIGGEGPGPRAMRPRITNYILASGDQVAMDSVAAHMMGIEPMELDFIRLAHEKGLGIGDFSKIKVVGEDVSRVNLHFAHDEDTFASRGQKMIYHGWLKPLEKPLLRTPIVAWSYLASKMYHDWFWYPFIGKRRVKKILDTEWGELFRSYALHKGGR
;
A
#
# COMPACT_ATOMS: atom_id res chain seq x y z
N ASP A 1 7.54 8.67 -4.90
CA ASP A 1 8.68 8.76 -3.96
C ASP A 1 8.51 7.71 -2.88
N GLY A 2 9.58 7.37 -2.16
CA GLY A 2 9.59 6.41 -1.05
C GLY A 2 9.89 7.11 0.27
N SER A 3 9.36 8.31 0.50
CA SER A 3 9.52 9.04 1.77
C SER A 3 8.83 8.29 2.93
N ILE A 4 7.57 7.91 2.71
CA ILE A 4 6.75 7.10 3.60
C ILE A 4 6.22 5.90 2.80
N GLY A 5 6.59 4.69 3.20
CA GLY A 5 6.00 3.45 2.70
C GLY A 5 4.80 2.99 3.53
N GLY A 6 3.90 2.21 2.93
CA GLY A 6 2.76 1.60 3.62
C GLY A 6 2.86 0.09 3.60
N GLU A 7 2.91 -0.55 4.79
CA GLU A 7 2.89 -2.01 4.93
C GLU A 7 1.58 -2.50 5.58
N GLY A 8 1.34 -3.81 5.59
CA GLY A 8 0.16 -4.43 6.19
C GLY A 8 -1.10 -4.30 5.31
N PRO A 9 -2.31 -4.29 5.90
CA PRO A 9 -3.56 -4.40 5.14
C PRO A 9 -3.96 -3.06 4.50
N GLY A 10 -3.27 -2.68 3.43
CA GLY A 10 -3.54 -1.50 2.62
C GLY A 10 -4.78 -1.63 1.73
N PRO A 11 -5.12 -0.57 0.97
CA PRO A 11 -4.53 0.77 1.03
C PRO A 11 -5.03 1.59 2.22
N ARG A 12 -6.24 1.33 2.73
CA ARG A 12 -6.86 2.14 3.80
C ARG A 12 -6.31 1.83 5.19
N ALA A 13 -6.04 0.56 5.47
CA ALA A 13 -5.64 0.10 6.80
C ALA A 13 -4.14 -0.21 6.91
N MET A 14 -3.33 0.41 6.04
CA MET A 14 -1.88 0.28 6.07
C MET A 14 -1.28 0.79 7.40
N ARG A 15 -0.09 0.29 7.70
CA ARG A 15 0.82 0.78 8.73
C ARG A 15 1.88 1.62 8.00
N PRO A 16 1.77 2.95 8.03
CA PRO A 16 2.76 3.81 7.40
C PRO A 16 4.10 3.69 8.15
N ARG A 17 5.19 3.76 7.41
CA ARG A 17 6.57 3.65 7.91
C ARG A 17 7.46 4.62 7.15
N ILE A 18 8.33 5.33 7.88
CA ILE A 18 9.33 6.19 7.28
C ILE A 18 10.38 5.33 6.59
N THR A 19 10.63 5.62 5.32
CA THR A 19 11.56 4.87 4.46
C THR A 19 12.66 5.75 3.91
N ASN A 20 12.39 7.05 3.65
CA ASN A 20 13.40 8.04 3.23
C ASN A 20 14.16 7.71 1.94
N TYR A 21 13.54 7.01 0.99
CA TYR A 21 14.13 6.73 -0.31
C TYR A 21 13.47 7.54 -1.43
N ILE A 22 14.25 7.88 -2.46
CA ILE A 22 13.75 8.39 -3.73
C ILE A 22 14.30 7.48 -4.82
N LEU A 23 13.40 6.84 -5.55
CA LEU A 23 13.72 6.00 -6.69
C LEU A 23 13.33 6.75 -7.97
N ALA A 24 14.18 6.67 -8.98
CA ALA A 24 13.94 7.25 -10.29
C ALA A 24 14.57 6.35 -11.36
N SER A 25 13.83 6.10 -12.44
CA SER A 25 14.28 5.27 -13.55
C SER A 25 13.50 5.65 -14.81
N GLY A 26 14.12 5.46 -15.97
CA GLY A 26 13.42 5.48 -17.27
C GLY A 26 12.71 4.15 -17.58
N ASP A 27 13.08 3.07 -16.89
CA ASP A 27 12.43 1.76 -16.95
C ASP A 27 11.54 1.59 -15.71
N GLN A 28 10.22 1.55 -15.93
CA GLN A 28 9.22 1.44 -14.87
C GLN A 28 9.22 0.04 -14.23
N VAL A 29 9.47 -1.01 -15.01
CA VAL A 29 9.52 -2.39 -14.50
C VAL A 29 10.74 -2.54 -13.58
N ALA A 30 11.87 -1.96 -13.97
CA ALA A 30 13.07 -1.93 -13.13
C ALA A 30 12.84 -1.13 -11.83
N MET A 31 12.12 -0.01 -11.91
CA MET A 31 11.77 0.79 -10.73
C MET A 31 10.91 0.00 -9.74
N ASP A 32 9.86 -0.67 -10.22
CA ASP A 32 8.98 -1.48 -9.40
C ASP A 32 9.71 -2.71 -8.83
N SER A 33 10.62 -3.30 -9.60
CA SER A 33 11.47 -4.41 -9.15
C SER A 33 12.40 -4.00 -8.01
N VAL A 34 13.09 -2.86 -8.13
CA VAL A 34 13.92 -2.32 -7.04
C VAL A 34 13.08 -2.01 -5.81
N ALA A 35 11.89 -1.40 -5.98
CA ALA A 35 10.99 -1.12 -4.87
C ALA A 35 10.52 -2.40 -4.16
N ALA A 36 10.13 -3.44 -4.91
CA ALA A 36 9.74 -4.74 -4.37
C ALA A 36 10.88 -5.41 -3.58
N HIS A 37 12.08 -5.46 -4.16
CA HIS A 37 13.27 -5.99 -3.49
C HIS A 37 13.53 -5.27 -2.16
N MET A 38 13.52 -3.93 -2.18
CA MET A 38 13.70 -3.12 -0.98
C MET A 38 12.59 -3.34 0.06
N MET A 39 11.35 -3.60 -0.35
CA MET A 39 10.25 -3.96 0.54
C MET A 39 10.42 -5.36 1.17
N GLY A 40 11.34 -6.17 0.66
CA GLY A 40 11.59 -7.55 1.08
C GLY A 40 10.73 -8.57 0.35
N ILE A 41 10.25 -8.23 -0.85
CA ILE A 41 9.43 -9.08 -1.71
C ILE A 41 10.29 -9.48 -2.91
N GLU A 42 10.30 -10.76 -3.27
CA GLU A 42 10.97 -11.22 -4.49
C GLU A 42 10.26 -10.63 -5.73
N PRO A 43 10.92 -9.76 -6.52
CA PRO A 43 10.24 -9.04 -7.60
C PRO A 43 9.56 -9.95 -8.62
N MET A 44 10.15 -11.11 -8.91
CA MET A 44 9.62 -12.04 -9.91
C MET A 44 8.44 -12.88 -9.40
N GLU A 45 8.13 -12.86 -8.09
CA GLU A 45 6.89 -13.43 -7.54
C GLU A 45 5.68 -12.51 -7.77
N LEU A 46 5.92 -11.22 -8.04
CA LEU A 46 4.85 -10.28 -8.37
C LEU A 46 4.47 -10.42 -9.85
N ASP A 47 3.26 -10.94 -10.09
CA ASP A 47 2.76 -11.24 -11.45
C ASP A 47 2.89 -10.07 -12.42
N PHE A 48 2.62 -8.84 -11.98
CA PHE A 48 2.70 -7.69 -12.88
C PHE A 48 4.14 -7.34 -13.30
N ILE A 49 5.12 -7.51 -12.40
CA ILE A 49 6.55 -7.32 -12.70
C ILE A 49 7.01 -8.43 -13.64
N ARG A 50 6.73 -9.69 -13.27
CA ARG A 50 7.10 -10.87 -14.05
C ARG A 50 6.53 -10.81 -15.47
N LEU A 51 5.22 -10.54 -15.61
CA LEU A 51 4.57 -10.44 -16.92
C LEU A 51 5.11 -9.29 -17.76
N ALA A 52 5.43 -8.14 -17.15
CA ALA A 52 6.03 -7.02 -17.89
C ALA A 52 7.45 -7.35 -18.36
N HIS A 53 8.23 -8.03 -17.52
CA HIS A 53 9.56 -8.51 -17.86
C HIS A 53 9.54 -9.53 -19.01
N GLU A 54 8.69 -10.55 -18.92
CA GLU A 54 8.51 -11.58 -19.95
C GLU A 54 8.07 -11.00 -21.30
N LYS A 55 7.34 -9.88 -21.28
CA LYS A 55 6.92 -9.14 -22.48
C LYS A 55 7.96 -8.14 -23.00
N GLY A 56 9.12 -8.03 -22.37
CA GLY A 56 10.17 -7.10 -22.78
C GLY A 56 9.82 -5.63 -22.57
N LEU A 57 8.87 -5.32 -21.68
CA LEU A 57 8.48 -3.94 -21.35
C LEU A 57 9.45 -3.26 -20.37
N GLY A 58 10.40 -4.04 -19.82
CA GLY A 58 11.45 -3.58 -18.93
C GLY A 58 12.11 -4.75 -18.19
N ILE A 59 12.99 -4.44 -17.25
CA ILE A 59 13.78 -5.44 -16.51
C ILE A 59 13.16 -5.69 -15.13
N GLY A 60 12.53 -6.85 -14.93
CA GLY A 60 11.99 -7.26 -13.62
C GLY A 60 12.99 -8.02 -12.75
N ASP A 61 13.99 -8.65 -13.35
CA ASP A 61 15.04 -9.39 -12.65
C ASP A 61 16.03 -8.41 -12.00
N PHE A 62 15.99 -8.30 -10.67
CA PHE A 62 16.82 -7.37 -9.90
C PHE A 62 18.32 -7.50 -10.20
N SER A 63 18.81 -8.72 -10.45
CA SER A 63 20.23 -8.97 -10.71
C SER A 63 20.74 -8.31 -12.00
N LYS A 64 19.82 -7.96 -12.92
CA LYS A 64 20.12 -7.30 -14.20
C LYS A 64 19.94 -5.78 -14.15
N ILE A 65 19.47 -5.25 -13.02
CA ILE A 65 19.23 -3.81 -12.85
C ILE A 65 20.49 -3.14 -12.34
N LYS A 66 20.97 -2.14 -13.09
CA LYS A 66 22.07 -1.28 -12.62
C LYS A 66 21.53 -0.17 -11.73
N VAL A 67 21.79 -0.26 -10.43
CA VAL A 67 21.51 0.81 -9.48
C VAL A 67 22.63 1.86 -9.53
N VAL A 68 22.26 3.14 -9.61
CA VAL A 68 23.18 4.28 -9.54
C VAL A 68 22.89 5.05 -8.25
N GLY A 69 23.92 5.33 -7.46
CA GLY A 69 23.79 5.98 -6.16
C GLY A 69 24.04 4.99 -5.02
N GLU A 70 23.18 5.03 -4.00
CA GLU A 70 23.25 4.13 -2.86
C GLU A 70 23.02 2.67 -3.28
N ASP A 71 23.83 1.76 -2.75
CA ASP A 71 23.67 0.33 -2.98
C ASP A 71 22.48 -0.21 -2.17
N VAL A 72 21.42 -0.60 -2.87
CA VAL A 72 20.19 -1.14 -2.29
C VAL A 72 20.13 -2.67 -2.31
N SER A 73 21.19 -3.36 -2.75
CA SER A 73 21.21 -4.83 -2.85
C SER A 73 20.92 -5.53 -1.52
N ARG A 74 21.31 -4.92 -0.40
CA ARG A 74 21.10 -5.43 0.96
C ARG A 74 19.97 -4.74 1.72
N VAL A 75 19.28 -3.79 1.10
CA VAL A 75 18.15 -3.11 1.75
C VAL A 75 16.97 -4.07 1.76
N ASN A 76 16.50 -4.40 2.96
CA ASN A 76 15.27 -5.14 3.17
C ASN A 76 14.48 -4.46 4.29
N LEU A 77 13.38 -3.83 3.93
CA LEU A 77 12.52 -3.11 4.86
C LEU A 77 11.62 -4.07 5.65
N HIS A 78 11.52 -5.34 5.27
CA HIS A 78 10.66 -6.34 5.91
C HIS A 78 9.20 -5.88 6.01
N PHE A 79 8.65 -5.39 4.89
CA PHE A 79 7.25 -4.98 4.87
C PHE A 79 6.35 -6.20 4.99
N ALA A 80 5.41 -6.14 5.93
CA ALA A 80 4.31 -7.11 5.90
C ALA A 80 3.43 -6.85 4.67
N HIS A 81 3.16 -7.88 3.88
CA HIS A 81 2.42 -7.77 2.62
C HIS A 81 1.17 -8.68 2.54
N ASP A 82 1.04 -9.68 3.41
CA ASP A 82 -0.08 -10.63 3.44
C ASP A 82 -0.94 -10.54 4.71
N GLU A 83 -1.20 -9.33 5.18
CA GLU A 83 -2.08 -9.10 6.32
C GLU A 83 -3.50 -8.76 5.87
N ASP A 84 -4.49 -9.23 6.63
CA ASP A 84 -5.88 -8.86 6.45
C ASP A 84 -6.48 -8.21 7.70
N THR A 85 -7.32 -7.20 7.49
CA THR A 85 -8.25 -6.74 8.53
C THR A 85 -9.48 -7.64 8.60
N PHE A 86 -10.25 -7.54 9.67
CA PHE A 86 -11.54 -8.24 9.77
C PHE A 86 -12.45 -7.99 8.55
N ALA A 87 -12.55 -6.72 8.12
CA ALA A 87 -13.33 -6.36 6.94
C ALA A 87 -12.74 -6.95 5.65
N SER A 88 -11.42 -6.93 5.45
CA SER A 88 -10.82 -7.49 4.23
C SER A 88 -10.93 -9.02 4.18
N ARG A 89 -10.88 -9.72 5.33
CA ARG A 89 -11.20 -11.15 5.40
C ARG A 89 -12.62 -11.43 4.94
N GLY A 90 -13.61 -10.70 5.49
CA GLY A 90 -15.01 -10.84 5.10
C GLY A 90 -15.23 -10.53 3.61
N GLN A 91 -14.58 -9.49 3.10
CA GLN A 91 -14.62 -9.11 1.70
C GLN A 91 -14.00 -10.20 0.79
N LYS A 92 -12.84 -10.76 1.16
CA LYS A 92 -12.21 -11.89 0.44
C LYS A 92 -13.13 -13.11 0.40
N MET A 93 -13.84 -13.41 1.49
CA MET A 93 -14.83 -14.50 1.52
C MET A 93 -15.99 -14.26 0.55
N ILE A 94 -16.43 -13.00 0.37
CA ILE A 94 -17.50 -12.61 -0.56
C ILE A 94 -17.02 -12.64 -2.02
N TYR A 95 -15.77 -12.25 -2.33
CA TYR A 95 -15.32 -12.23 -3.73
C TYR A 95 -14.74 -13.57 -4.21
N HIS A 96 -14.04 -14.29 -3.33
CA HIS A 96 -13.23 -15.46 -3.69
C HIS A 96 -13.52 -16.70 -2.85
N GLY A 97 -14.33 -16.58 -1.79
CA GLY A 97 -14.64 -17.69 -0.88
C GLY A 97 -16.05 -18.25 -1.05
N TRP A 98 -16.49 -18.96 -0.01
CA TRP A 98 -17.80 -19.63 0.02
C TRP A 98 -19.01 -18.66 0.05
N LEU A 99 -18.79 -17.38 0.36
CA LEU A 99 -19.83 -16.34 0.32
C LEU A 99 -20.00 -15.71 -1.07
N LYS A 100 -19.26 -16.18 -2.09
CA LYS A 100 -19.36 -15.71 -3.48
C LYS A 100 -20.78 -15.70 -4.07
N PRO A 101 -21.66 -16.67 -3.78
CA PRO A 101 -23.06 -16.59 -4.23
C PRO A 101 -23.81 -15.34 -3.73
N LEU A 102 -23.37 -14.74 -2.62
CA LEU A 102 -23.97 -13.52 -2.04
C LEU A 102 -23.42 -12.22 -2.65
N GLU A 103 -22.35 -12.27 -3.46
CA GLU A 103 -21.75 -11.08 -4.09
C GLU A 103 -22.80 -10.27 -4.86
N LYS A 104 -23.57 -10.92 -5.74
CA LYS A 104 -24.57 -10.23 -6.58
C LYS A 104 -25.70 -9.64 -5.74
N PRO A 105 -26.36 -10.39 -4.82
CA PRO A 105 -27.34 -9.80 -3.90
C PRO A 105 -26.82 -8.61 -3.11
N LEU A 106 -25.64 -8.72 -2.50
CA LEU A 106 -25.10 -7.71 -1.60
C LEU A 106 -24.55 -6.48 -2.33
N LEU A 107 -24.05 -6.63 -3.56
CA LEU A 107 -23.32 -5.58 -4.26
C LEU A 107 -24.01 -5.05 -5.51
N ARG A 108 -25.05 -5.71 -6.02
CA ARG A 108 -25.70 -5.35 -7.30
C ARG A 108 -27.23 -5.22 -7.22
N THR A 109 -27.80 -5.23 -6.01
CA THR A 109 -29.24 -5.00 -5.78
C THR A 109 -29.44 -3.77 -4.88
N PRO A 110 -30.68 -3.30 -4.65
CA PRO A 110 -30.95 -2.21 -3.70
C PRO A 110 -30.42 -2.46 -2.27
N ILE A 111 -30.14 -3.72 -1.91
CA ILE A 111 -29.49 -4.09 -0.63
C ILE A 111 -28.08 -3.49 -0.51
N VAL A 112 -27.46 -3.07 -1.62
CA VAL A 112 -26.12 -2.47 -1.63
C VAL A 112 -25.98 -1.25 -0.71
N ALA A 113 -27.06 -0.51 -0.45
CA ALA A 113 -27.06 0.60 0.51
C ALA A 113 -26.61 0.12 1.90
N TRP A 114 -27.02 -1.08 2.32
CA TRP A 114 -26.60 -1.70 3.57
C TRP A 114 -25.12 -2.11 3.54
N SER A 115 -24.64 -2.63 2.41
CA SER A 115 -23.22 -2.98 2.23
C SER A 115 -22.31 -1.75 2.34
N TYR A 116 -22.72 -0.63 1.74
CA TYR A 116 -22.00 0.64 1.87
C TYR A 116 -22.06 1.19 3.29
N LEU A 117 -23.23 1.13 3.94
CA LEU A 117 -23.38 1.57 5.33
C LEU A 117 -22.47 0.74 6.26
N ALA A 118 -22.47 -0.59 6.14
CA ALA A 118 -21.62 -1.47 6.93
C ALA A 118 -20.13 -1.19 6.71
N SER A 119 -19.70 -0.99 5.46
CA SER A 119 -18.33 -0.60 5.14
C SER A 119 -17.95 0.73 5.79
N LYS A 120 -18.83 1.74 5.69
CA LYS A 120 -18.63 3.06 6.29
C LYS A 120 -18.56 2.97 7.82
N MET A 121 -19.47 2.24 8.45
CA MET A 121 -19.45 2.03 9.90
C MET A 121 -18.15 1.37 10.35
N TYR A 122 -17.70 0.32 9.66
CA TYR A 122 -16.45 -0.34 9.99
C TYR A 122 -15.25 0.60 9.83
N HIS A 123 -15.15 1.34 8.73
CA HIS A 123 -13.98 2.19 8.48
C HIS A 123 -14.00 3.48 9.30
N ASP A 124 -15.11 4.21 9.33
CA ASP A 124 -15.19 5.56 9.88
C ASP A 124 -15.49 5.57 11.38
N TRP A 125 -16.30 4.62 11.88
CA TRP A 125 -16.73 4.61 13.28
C TRP A 125 -15.93 3.65 14.14
N PHE A 126 -15.44 2.56 13.56
CA PHE A 126 -14.60 1.60 14.29
C PHE A 126 -13.12 1.76 13.96
N TRP A 127 -12.71 1.43 12.74
CA TRP A 127 -11.29 1.31 12.42
C TRP A 127 -10.53 2.63 12.58
N TYR A 128 -11.05 3.73 12.03
CA TYR A 128 -10.35 5.01 12.08
C TYR A 128 -10.23 5.56 13.51
N PRO A 129 -11.31 5.65 14.33
CA PRO A 129 -11.20 6.20 15.69
C PRO A 129 -10.30 5.36 16.61
N PHE A 130 -10.38 4.03 16.51
CA PHE A 130 -9.66 3.15 17.45
C PHE A 130 -8.24 2.78 16.99
N ILE A 131 -8.01 2.66 15.68
CA ILE A 131 -6.72 2.20 15.11
C ILE A 131 -6.09 3.31 14.26
N GLY A 132 -6.84 3.85 13.29
CA GLY A 132 -6.33 4.80 12.29
C GLY A 132 -5.77 6.08 12.91
N LYS A 133 -6.49 6.73 13.83
CA LYS A 133 -6.06 7.97 14.50
C LYS A 133 -4.71 7.83 15.19
N ARG A 134 -4.46 6.69 15.85
CA ARG A 134 -3.18 6.42 16.51
C ARG A 134 -2.04 6.33 15.51
N ARG A 135 -2.26 5.67 14.36
CA ARG A 135 -1.26 5.56 13.29
C ARG A 135 -0.99 6.88 12.61
N VAL A 136 -2.04 7.65 12.31
CA VAL A 136 -1.94 9.00 11.75
C VAL A 136 -1.15 9.90 12.68
N LYS A 137 -1.46 9.92 13.98
CA LYS A 137 -0.71 10.70 14.97
C LYS A 137 0.77 10.35 14.96
N LYS A 138 1.11 9.05 15.00
CA LYS A 138 2.52 8.60 14.95
C LYS A 138 3.28 9.12 13.75
N ILE A 139 2.67 9.13 12.55
CA ILE A 139 3.31 9.68 11.36
C ILE A 139 3.40 11.20 11.38
N LEU A 140 2.36 11.86 11.88
CA LEU A 140 2.37 13.32 12.03
C LEU A 140 3.40 13.82 13.06
N ASP A 141 3.95 12.93 13.89
CA ASP A 141 5.00 13.20 14.87
C ASP A 141 6.42 12.84 14.32
N THR A 142 6.55 12.57 13.01
CA THR A 142 7.84 12.35 12.31
C THR A 142 8.29 13.60 11.55
N GLU A 143 9.53 13.64 11.07
CA GLU A 143 10.07 14.73 10.23
C GLU A 143 9.17 15.07 9.03
N TRP A 144 8.63 14.06 8.35
CA TRP A 144 7.68 14.26 7.26
C TRP A 144 6.33 14.81 7.74
N GLY A 145 5.91 14.42 8.94
CA GLY A 145 4.73 14.96 9.60
C GLY A 145 4.88 16.44 9.96
N GLU A 146 6.05 16.82 10.48
CA GLU A 146 6.39 18.21 10.78
C GLU A 146 6.45 19.06 9.51
N LEU A 147 7.12 18.56 8.47
CA LEU A 147 7.16 19.20 7.15
C LEU A 147 5.76 19.36 6.54
N PHE A 148 4.90 18.34 6.67
CA PHE A 148 3.52 18.44 6.22
C PHE A 148 2.75 19.54 6.97
N ARG A 149 2.92 19.66 8.29
CA ARG A 149 2.30 20.71 9.09
C ARG A 149 2.83 22.10 8.73
N SER A 150 4.11 22.25 8.40
CA SER A 150 4.65 23.55 8.00
C SER A 150 3.97 24.09 6.72
N TYR A 151 3.63 23.21 5.77
CA TYR A 151 2.86 23.61 4.59
C TYR A 151 1.41 24.00 4.92
N ALA A 152 0.77 23.31 5.85
CA ALA A 152 -0.60 23.64 6.28
C ALA A 152 -0.68 25.00 6.98
N LEU A 153 0.29 25.31 7.84
CA LEU A 153 0.39 26.60 8.52
C LEU A 153 0.64 27.75 7.53
N HIS A 154 1.39 27.50 6.46
CA HIS A 154 1.66 28.52 5.42
C HIS A 154 0.42 28.87 4.57
N LYS A 155 -0.60 27.99 4.51
CA LYS A 155 -1.88 28.28 3.84
C LYS A 155 -2.89 29.03 4.70
N GLY A 156 -2.66 29.16 6.00
CA GLY A 156 -3.52 29.92 6.93
C GLY A 156 -3.13 31.39 7.11
N GLY A 157 -2.07 31.84 6.43
CA GLY A 157 -1.54 33.21 6.48
C GLY A 157 -1.67 33.94 5.15
N ARG A 158 -2.90 34.10 4.65
CA ARG A 158 -3.31 35.16 3.71
C ARG A 158 -4.71 35.62 4.08
#